data_AF-X1JJT5-F1
#
_entry.id   AF-X1JJT5-F1
#
_cell.length_a   1.000
_cell.length_b   1.000
_cell.length_c   1.000
_cell.angle_alpha   90.00
_cell.angle_beta   90.00
_cell.angle_gamma   90.00
#
_symmetry.space_group_name_H-M   'P 1'
#
loop_
_entity.id
_entity.type
_entity.pdbx_description
1 polymer ?
#
loop_
_entity_poly.entity_id
_entity_poly.type
_entity_poly.pdbx_seq_one_letter_code
_entity_poly.pdbx_strand_id
1 'polypeptide(L)'
;MPEQLYKSFSVTGIENKTVLDSGLSSTTAEPKKLVSVLLKVSGHIDNEIVGFLERESKLEIPDYLVITDEASGTDMFRSTNRKIEIPIDKEIPVGQTWKIGLKCGATLKVLKGSYRYEIGG
;
A
#
# COMPACT_ATOMS: atom_id res chain seq x y z
N MET A 1 5.54 -16.89 19.68
CA MET A 1 4.79 -15.62 19.64
C MET A 1 4.97 -15.08 18.24
N PRO A 2 3.90 -14.74 17.51
CA PRO A 2 4.04 -14.19 16.17
C PRO A 2 4.81 -12.87 16.24
N GLU A 3 5.84 -12.74 15.43
CA GLU A 3 6.66 -11.53 15.35
C GLU A 3 6.02 -10.57 14.36
N GLN A 4 5.63 -9.39 14.84
CA GLN A 4 4.99 -8.38 14.02
C GLN A 4 6.03 -7.46 13.38
N LEU A 5 6.08 -7.44 12.05
CA LEU A 5 7.05 -6.72 11.25
C LEU A 5 6.37 -5.71 10.31
N TYR A 6 7.16 -4.72 9.90
CA TYR A 6 6.73 -3.66 9.00
C TYR A 6 7.66 -3.57 7.80
N LYS A 7 7.11 -3.72 6.58
CA LYS A 7 7.85 -3.52 5.33
C LYS A 7 7.35 -2.26 4.65
N SER A 8 8.21 -1.23 4.60
CA SER A 8 7.88 0.02 3.92
C SER A 8 8.00 -0.10 2.40
N PHE A 9 7.13 0.59 1.68
CA PHE A 9 7.14 0.68 0.23
C PHE A 9 6.86 2.10 -0.25
N SER A 10 7.33 2.40 -1.46
CA SER A 10 7.07 3.66 -2.15
C SER A 10 6.89 3.35 -3.62
N VAL A 11 5.71 3.66 -4.14
CA VAL A 11 5.33 3.49 -5.54
C VAL A 11 5.13 4.87 -6.14
N THR A 12 5.89 5.17 -7.19
CA THR A 12 5.67 6.36 -8.00
C THR A 12 4.75 5.97 -9.16
N GLY A 13 3.56 6.58 -9.22
CA GLY A 13 2.65 6.40 -10.34
C GLY A 13 3.28 6.84 -11.65
N ILE A 14 2.90 6.19 -12.74
CA ILE A 14 3.27 6.56 -14.11
C ILE A 14 1.97 6.85 -14.85
N GLU A 15 1.95 7.93 -15.63
CA GLU A 15 0.79 8.34 -16.42
C GLU A 15 0.24 7.17 -17.26
N ASN A 16 -1.09 7.01 -17.27
CA ASN A 16 -1.82 5.96 -17.99
C ASN A 16 -1.34 4.53 -17.68
N LYS A 17 -0.75 4.29 -16.50
CA LYS A 17 -0.24 2.97 -16.11
C LYS A 17 -0.58 2.62 -14.67
N THR A 18 -0.70 1.31 -14.45
CA THR A 18 -0.71 0.72 -13.11
C THR A 18 0.71 0.35 -12.72
N VAL A 19 1.22 0.99 -11.67
CA VAL A 19 2.54 0.69 -11.12
C VAL A 19 2.35 -0.11 -9.84
N LEU A 20 2.98 -1.28 -9.78
CA LEU A 20 2.96 -2.16 -8.61
C LEU A 20 4.28 -2.03 -7.84
N ASP A 21 4.20 -2.17 -6.53
CA ASP A 21 5.36 -2.35 -5.66
C ASP A 21 6.04 -3.72 -5.87
N SER A 22 7.25 -3.83 -5.32
CA SER A 22 7.99 -5.07 -5.12
C SER A 22 7.17 -6.18 -4.44
N GLY A 23 6.26 -5.81 -3.53
CA GLY A 23 5.34 -6.72 -2.86
C GLY A 23 5.90 -7.42 -1.61
N LEU A 24 5.03 -8.15 -0.94
CA LEU A 24 5.30 -8.97 0.23
C LEU A 24 5.08 -10.44 -0.14
N SER A 25 6.17 -11.19 -0.29
CA SER A 25 6.15 -12.62 -0.58
C SER A 25 6.26 -13.46 0.69
N SER A 26 5.45 -14.51 0.76
CA SER A 26 5.45 -15.51 1.84
C SER A 26 6.24 -16.74 1.38
N THR A 27 7.11 -17.28 2.24
CA THR A 27 7.93 -18.47 1.93
C THR A 27 7.67 -19.58 2.93
N THR A 28 8.04 -20.83 2.62
CA THR A 28 7.79 -21.98 3.50
C THR A 28 8.55 -21.86 4.83
N ALA A 29 9.69 -21.16 4.82
CA ALA A 29 10.50 -20.91 6.02
C ALA A 29 9.93 -19.77 6.88
N GLU A 30 9.19 -18.84 6.28
CA GLU A 30 8.66 -17.65 6.95
C GLU A 30 7.24 -17.39 6.42
N PRO A 31 6.21 -18.10 6.93
CA PRO A 31 4.83 -17.84 6.56
C PRO A 31 4.45 -16.45 7.05
N LYS A 32 4.02 -15.59 6.12
CA LYS A 32 3.65 -14.20 6.41
C LYS A 32 2.15 -14.03 6.40
N LYS A 33 1.61 -13.44 7.46
CA LYS A 33 0.21 -13.01 7.54
C LYS A 33 0.14 -11.50 7.42
N LEU A 34 -0.56 -10.97 6.41
CA LEU A 34 -0.80 -9.54 6.27
C LEU A 34 -1.91 -9.12 7.23
N VAL A 35 -1.57 -8.31 8.22
CA VAL A 35 -2.53 -7.78 9.20
C VAL A 35 -3.20 -6.53 8.64
N SER A 36 -2.40 -5.55 8.24
CA SER A 36 -2.90 -4.29 7.72
C SER A 36 -1.91 -3.62 6.79
N VAL A 37 -2.38 -2.61 6.09
CA VAL A 37 -1.55 -1.79 5.21
C VAL A 37 -1.73 -0.34 5.61
N LEU A 38 -0.62 0.32 5.92
CA LEU A 38 -0.60 1.74 6.16
C LEU A 38 -0.32 2.46 4.84
N LEU A 39 -1.20 3.35 4.42
CA LEU A 39 -1.14 4.04 3.13
C LEU A 39 -1.16 5.56 3.34
N LYS A 40 -0.46 6.26 2.45
CA LYS A 40 -0.57 7.70 2.26
C LYS A 40 -0.22 8.08 0.83
N VAL A 41 -0.88 9.10 0.29
CA VAL A 41 -0.63 9.61 -1.06
C VAL A 41 -0.03 11.01 -0.99
N SER A 42 0.75 11.39 -2.00
CA SER A 42 1.31 12.74 -2.10
C SER A 42 0.30 13.78 -2.58
N GLY A 43 -0.87 13.36 -3.06
CA GLY A 43 -1.91 14.20 -3.64
C GLY A 43 -3.10 13.41 -4.15
N HIS A 44 -4.28 14.03 -4.18
CA HIS A 44 -5.49 13.47 -4.76
C HIS A 44 -5.62 13.90 -6.21
N ILE A 45 -5.79 12.95 -7.13
CA ILE A 45 -5.99 13.25 -8.54
C ILE A 45 -6.71 12.11 -9.28
N ASP A 46 -7.81 11.63 -8.69
CA ASP A 46 -8.63 10.53 -9.25
C ASP A 46 -7.81 9.27 -9.58
N ASN A 47 -6.79 8.98 -8.77
CA ASN A 47 -6.06 7.72 -8.87
C ASN A 47 -6.75 6.61 -8.08
N GLU A 48 -6.47 5.36 -8.45
CA GLU A 48 -6.98 4.19 -7.72
C GLU A 48 -5.81 3.43 -7.09
N ILE A 49 -5.89 3.17 -5.78
CA ILE A 49 -4.95 2.31 -5.07
C ILE A 49 -5.46 0.88 -5.21
N VAL A 50 -4.60 0.01 -5.73
CA VAL A 50 -4.95 -1.36 -6.05
C VAL A 50 -4.07 -2.33 -5.28
N GLY A 51 -4.68 -3.35 -4.67
CA GLY A 51 -4.00 -4.44 -3.97
C GLY A 51 -4.24 -5.75 -4.69
N PHE A 52 -3.16 -6.37 -5.17
CA PHE A 52 -3.17 -7.64 -5.85
C PHE A 52 -2.61 -8.75 -4.96
N LEU A 53 -3.26 -9.90 -4.97
CA LEU A 53 -2.66 -11.16 -4.57
C LEU A 53 -2.36 -11.95 -5.84
N GLU A 54 -1.08 -12.06 -6.20
CA GLU A 54 -0.62 -12.62 -7.49
C GLU A 54 -1.21 -11.90 -8.72
N ARG A 55 -2.34 -12.37 -9.24
CA ARG A 55 -3.06 -11.83 -10.41
C ARG A 55 -4.46 -11.34 -10.09
N GLU A 56 -4.95 -11.57 -8.87
CA GLU A 56 -6.30 -11.20 -8.49
C GLU A 56 -6.30 -9.87 -7.74
N SER A 57 -7.09 -8.91 -8.23
CA SER A 57 -7.38 -7.68 -7.50
C SER A 57 -8.21 -8.03 -6.27
N LYS A 58 -7.67 -7.78 -5.08
CA LYS A 58 -8.31 -8.06 -3.80
C LYS A 58 -8.74 -6.77 -3.09
N LEU A 59 -8.26 -5.62 -3.55
CA LEU A 59 -8.51 -4.33 -2.94
C LEU A 59 -8.43 -3.25 -4.01
N GLU A 60 -9.46 -2.44 -4.11
CA GLU A 60 -9.51 -1.25 -4.97
C GLU A 60 -10.07 -0.12 -4.14
N ILE A 61 -9.24 0.89 -3.88
CA ILE A 61 -9.59 2.01 -3.03
C ILE A 61 -9.25 3.28 -3.78
N PRO A 62 -10.24 4.14 -4.03
CA PRO A 62 -9.97 5.40 -4.68
C PRO A 62 -9.10 6.29 -3.78
N ASP A 63 -8.21 7.06 -4.39
CA ASP A 63 -7.22 7.86 -3.69
C ASP A 63 -7.82 8.93 -2.77
N TYR A 64 -9.03 9.43 -3.05
CA TYR A 64 -9.76 10.39 -2.21
C TYR A 64 -10.12 9.84 -0.81
N LEU A 65 -10.11 8.52 -0.60
CA LEU A 65 -10.32 7.91 0.72
C LEU A 65 -9.04 7.84 1.57
N VAL A 66 -7.88 8.08 0.97
CA VAL A 66 -6.58 7.99 1.64
C VAL A 66 -6.14 9.36 2.13
N ILE A 67 -5.26 9.43 3.12
CA ILE A 67 -4.76 10.73 3.56
C ILE A 67 -3.70 11.24 2.58
N THR A 68 -3.87 12.48 2.15
CA THR A 68 -2.89 13.21 1.35
C THR A 68 -1.98 14.10 2.21
N ASP A 69 -0.72 14.22 1.79
CA ASP A 69 0.24 15.23 2.27
C ASP A 69 0.24 16.50 1.35
N GLU A 70 -0.70 16.62 0.42
CA GLU A 70 -0.81 17.76 -0.50
C GLU A 70 -1.20 19.04 0.26
N ALA A 71 -0.29 20.00 0.27
CA ALA A 71 -0.53 21.32 0.85
C ALA A 71 -1.41 22.13 -0.11
N SER A 72 -2.66 22.38 0.27
CA SER A 72 -3.49 23.40 -0.39
C SER A 72 -3.36 24.73 0.37
N GLY A 73 -2.74 25.75 -0.25
CA GLY A 73 -2.66 27.10 0.33
C GLY A 73 -1.54 27.29 1.38
N THR A 74 -1.84 28.01 2.46
CA THR A 74 -0.89 28.45 3.52
C THR A 74 -0.50 27.37 4.54
N ASP A 75 -1.11 26.18 4.49
CA ASP A 75 -0.79 25.08 5.40
C ASP A 75 0.44 24.29 4.93
N MET A 76 1.61 24.77 5.37
CA MET A 76 2.92 24.16 5.09
C MET A 76 3.23 22.97 6.01
N PHE A 77 2.37 22.73 7.01
CA PHE A 77 2.59 21.73 8.05
C PHE A 77 2.11 20.35 7.58
N ARG A 78 3.01 19.64 6.91
CA ARG A 78 2.83 18.22 6.55
C ARG A 78 2.82 17.39 7.84
N SER A 79 1.69 16.77 8.16
CA SER A 79 1.64 15.80 9.26
C SER A 79 2.21 14.47 8.79
N THR A 80 3.52 14.26 8.99
CA THR A 80 4.25 13.03 8.65
C THR A 80 3.65 11.75 9.27
N ASN A 81 2.83 11.91 10.32
CA ASN A 81 2.20 10.83 11.07
C ASN A 81 0.80 10.43 10.56
N ARG A 82 0.21 11.15 9.60
CA ARG A 82 -1.11 10.80 9.07
C ARG A 82 -0.97 9.69 8.02
N LYS A 83 -1.22 8.46 8.43
CA LYS A 83 -1.39 7.30 7.54
C LYS A 83 -2.76 6.70 7.81
N ILE A 84 -3.46 6.28 6.76
CA ILE A 84 -4.64 5.45 6.93
C ILE A 84 -4.18 4.00 7.09
N GLU A 85 -4.69 3.31 8.10
CA GLU A 85 -4.48 1.88 8.27
C GLU A 85 -5.70 1.16 7.70
N ILE A 86 -5.47 0.29 6.72
CA ILE A 86 -6.51 -0.52 6.11
C ILE A 86 -6.33 -1.95 6.61
N PRO A 87 -7.23 -2.46 7.47
CA PRO A 87 -7.16 -3.82 7.95
C PRO A 87 -7.49 -4.78 6.80
N ILE A 88 -6.59 -5.72 6.52
CA ILE A 88 -6.79 -6.75 5.49
C ILE A 88 -6.99 -8.12 6.15
N ASP A 89 -6.28 -8.38 7.25
CA ASP A 89 -6.28 -9.63 8.02
C ASP A 89 -6.34 -10.88 7.13
N LYS A 90 -5.34 -11.02 6.25
CA LYS A 90 -5.24 -12.15 5.31
C LYS A 90 -3.91 -12.87 5.48
N GLU A 91 -3.99 -14.19 5.51
CA GLU A 91 -2.82 -15.06 5.35
C GLU A 91 -2.35 -15.02 3.89
N ILE A 92 -1.05 -14.79 3.66
CA ILE A 92 -0.46 -14.86 2.34
C ILE A 92 -0.01 -16.32 2.14
N PRO A 93 -0.62 -17.06 1.21
CA PRO A 93 -0.23 -18.44 0.96
C PRO A 93 1.25 -18.53 0.60
N VAL A 94 1.91 -19.61 1.03
CA VAL A 94 3.32 -19.84 0.74
C VAL A 94 3.55 -19.85 -0.77
N GLY A 95 4.54 -19.09 -1.23
CA GLY A 95 4.86 -18.91 -2.65
C GLY A 95 4.06 -17.81 -3.35
N GLN A 96 3.10 -17.17 -2.67
CA GLN A 96 2.38 -16.02 -3.21
C GLN A 96 2.94 -14.69 -2.73
N THR A 97 2.69 -13.65 -3.52
CA THR A 97 3.12 -12.28 -3.28
C THR A 97 1.91 -11.35 -3.28
N TRP A 98 1.76 -10.62 -2.18
CA TRP A 98 0.85 -9.49 -2.11
C TRP A 98 1.54 -8.24 -2.65
N LYS A 99 0.92 -7.52 -3.59
CA LYS A 99 1.46 -6.30 -4.18
C LYS A 99 0.44 -5.18 -4.05
N ILE A 100 0.89 -4.01 -3.61
CA ILE A 100 0.10 -2.79 -3.72
C ILE A 100 0.65 -1.93 -4.83
N GLY A 101 -0.25 -1.27 -5.53
CA GLY A 101 0.10 -0.35 -6.57
C GLY A 101 -0.83 0.84 -6.64
N LEU A 102 -0.48 1.72 -7.56
CA LEU A 102 -1.25 2.89 -7.91
C LEU A 102 -1.60 2.79 -9.40
N LYS A 103 -2.88 2.82 -9.71
CA LYS A 103 -3.42 3.00 -11.05
C LYS A 103 -3.61 4.50 -11.27
N CYS A 104 -2.78 5.05 -12.14
CA CYS A 104 -2.70 6.49 -12.36
C CYS A 104 -3.31 6.87 -13.71
N GLY A 105 -4.28 7.78 -13.69
CA GLY A 105 -4.96 8.27 -14.90
C GLY A 105 -4.10 9.26 -15.69
N ALA A 106 -3.67 10.35 -15.05
CA ALA A 106 -2.94 11.43 -15.73
C ALA A 106 -1.74 11.96 -14.93
N THR A 107 -1.95 12.47 -13.71
CA THR A 107 -0.88 13.16 -12.97
C THR A 107 -0.12 12.20 -12.06
N LEU A 108 1.21 12.21 -12.21
CA LEU A 108 2.14 11.42 -11.38
C LEU A 108 1.97 11.76 -9.90
N LYS A 109 1.51 10.78 -9.10
CA LYS A 109 1.51 10.88 -7.63
C LYS A 109 2.33 9.74 -7.04
N VAL A 110 2.82 9.97 -5.83
CA VAL A 110 3.60 8.99 -5.08
C VAL A 110 2.73 8.39 -3.99
N LEU A 111 2.56 7.08 -4.03
CA LEU A 111 1.94 6.29 -2.98
C LEU A 111 3.05 5.79 -2.05
N LYS A 112 3.00 6.14 -0.78
CA LYS A 112 3.93 5.64 0.24
C LYS A 112 3.16 4.85 1.27
N GLY A 113 3.73 3.75 1.72
CA GLY A 113 3.06 2.92 2.70
C GLY A 113 3.96 1.95 3.41
N SER A 114 3.36 1.16 4.28
CA SER A 114 4.02 0.06 4.95
C SER A 114 3.05 -1.10 5.11
N TYR A 115 3.49 -2.31 4.74
CA TYR A 115 2.79 -3.54 5.07
C TYR A 115 3.07 -3.88 6.53
N ARG A 116 2.02 -4.07 7.33
CA ARG A 116 2.09 -4.65 8.67
C ARG A 116 1.77 -6.13 8.55
N TYR A 117 2.72 -6.98 8.89
CA TYR A 117 2.57 -8.42 8.75
C TYR A 117 3.17 -9.16 9.95
N GLU A 118 2.71 -10.37 10.17
CA GLU A 118 3.22 -11.26 11.23
C GLU A 118 3.97 -12.43 10.59
N ILE A 119 5.09 -12.83 11.22
CA ILE A 119 5.82 -14.06 10.91
C ILE A 119 5.75 -14.99 12.13
N GLY A 120 5.51 -16.28 11.90
CA GLY A 120 5.64 -17.31 12.93
C GLY A 120 4.30 -17.72 13.55
N GLY A 121 3.51 -18.46 12.76
CA GLY A 121 2.45 -19.35 13.23
C GLY A 121 2.95 -20.78 13.29
#